data_AF-A0A5A7TPX6-F1
#
_entry.id   AF-A0A5A7TPX6-F1
#
_cell.length_a   1.000
_cell.length_b   1.000
_cell.length_c   1.000
_cell.angle_alpha   90.00
_cell.angle_beta   90.00
_cell.angle_gamma   90.00
#
_symmetry.space_group_name_H-M   'P 1'
#
loop_
_entity.id
_entity.type
_entity.pdbx_description
1 polymer ?
#
loop_
_entity_poly.entity_id
_entity_poly.type
_entity_poly.pdbx_seq_one_letter_code
_entity_poly.pdbx_strand_id
1 'polypeptide(L)'
;MISTTAARIGRPSSSPLSLLLKPHTSRPILTPSASFSSSLPSRKLILYSKPGCCLCDGLKEKLHAAFLLSGPDSLHDVRDITTNPEWERAYQYEIPVLAKVRSDGSEIYGALLCAPI
;
A
#
# COMPACT_ATOMS: atom_id res chain seq x y z
N MET A 1 -10.09 40.79 -60.64
CA MET A 1 -10.88 39.62 -61.08
C MET A 1 -11.67 39.11 -59.90
N ILE A 2 -12.97 39.22 -60.05
CA ILE A 2 -14.08 38.70 -59.23
C ILE A 2 -13.89 37.20 -58.95
N SER A 3 -14.23 36.74 -57.73
CA SER A 3 -15.18 35.63 -57.56
C SER A 3 -15.51 35.34 -56.10
N THR A 4 -16.79 35.56 -55.82
CA THR A 4 -17.59 35.14 -54.66
C THR A 4 -17.69 33.62 -54.59
N THR A 5 -17.86 33.03 -53.40
CA THR A 5 -19.03 32.19 -53.04
C THR A 5 -18.83 31.46 -51.71
N ALA A 6 -19.94 31.37 -50.98
CA ALA A 6 -20.12 30.76 -49.67
C ALA A 6 -20.79 29.38 -49.81
N ALA A 7 -20.60 28.48 -48.85
CA ALA A 7 -21.54 27.41 -48.45
C ALA A 7 -21.01 26.72 -47.17
N ARG A 8 -21.67 26.86 -46.01
CA ARG A 8 -22.81 26.09 -45.44
C ARG A 8 -22.42 24.76 -44.77
N ILE A 9 -22.52 24.83 -43.44
CA ILE A 9 -22.71 23.83 -42.38
C ILE A 9 -23.18 22.43 -42.84
N GLY A 10 -22.54 21.40 -42.30
CA GLY A 10 -23.07 20.03 -42.16
C GLY A 10 -22.71 19.45 -40.79
N ARG A 11 -23.71 19.31 -39.90
CA ARG A 11 -23.63 18.58 -38.62
C ARG A 11 -23.99 17.11 -38.90
N PRO A 12 -23.15 16.11 -38.58
CA PRO A 12 -23.61 14.74 -38.61
C PRO A 12 -24.42 14.42 -37.35
N SER A 13 -25.54 13.75 -37.63
CA SER A 13 -26.69 13.46 -36.78
C SER A 13 -26.42 12.30 -35.82
N SER A 14 -26.84 12.49 -34.57
CA SER A 14 -26.84 11.51 -33.48
C SER A 14 -27.85 10.39 -33.75
N SER A 15 -27.41 9.14 -33.62
CA SER A 15 -28.31 7.98 -33.55
C SER A 15 -28.05 7.21 -32.26
N PRO A 16 -29.08 7.00 -31.43
CA PRO A 16 -29.09 5.83 -30.55
C PRO A 16 -30.35 4.99 -30.74
N LEU A 17 -30.11 3.80 -31.29
CA LEU A 17 -30.52 2.48 -30.81
C LEU A 17 -31.83 2.41 -29.99
N SER A 18 -32.87 1.90 -30.65
CA SER A 18 -33.94 1.15 -29.99
C SER A 18 -33.36 -0.13 -29.35
N LEU A 19 -33.88 -0.56 -28.20
CA LEU A 19 -34.45 -1.90 -27.98
C LEU A 19 -34.80 -2.16 -26.50
N LEU A 20 -36.11 -2.33 -26.28
CA LEU A 20 -36.77 -3.34 -25.45
C LEU A 20 -36.37 -3.48 -23.96
N LEU A 21 -37.26 -2.95 -23.11
CA LEU A 21 -37.50 -3.47 -21.77
C LEU A 21 -37.95 -4.95 -21.85
N LYS A 22 -37.28 -5.81 -21.08
CA LYS A 22 -37.83 -7.09 -20.65
C LYS A 22 -37.85 -7.15 -19.11
N PRO A 23 -38.96 -7.55 -18.50
CA PRO A 23 -39.12 -7.61 -17.05
C PRO A 23 -38.43 -8.86 -16.50
N HIS A 24 -37.64 -8.70 -15.45
CA HIS A 24 -37.14 -9.84 -14.66
C HIS A 24 -37.45 -9.61 -13.19
N THR A 25 -38.54 -10.22 -12.73
CA THR A 25 -38.83 -10.38 -11.31
C THR A 25 -37.70 -11.17 -10.66
N SER A 26 -37.06 -10.61 -9.64
CA SER A 26 -36.03 -11.32 -8.87
C SER A 26 -36.26 -11.02 -7.39
N ARG A 27 -36.63 -12.08 -6.67
CA ARG A 27 -36.96 -12.12 -5.25
C ARG A 27 -35.85 -11.50 -4.39
N PRO A 28 -36.17 -10.86 -3.25
CA PRO A 28 -35.16 -10.47 -2.28
C PRO A 28 -34.63 -11.74 -1.61
N ILE A 29 -33.41 -12.15 -1.94
CA ILE A 29 -32.66 -13.13 -1.16
C ILE A 29 -32.02 -12.34 -0.02
N LEU A 30 -32.54 -12.52 1.19
CA LEU A 30 -31.88 -12.08 2.43
C LEU A 30 -30.58 -12.87 2.56
N THR A 31 -29.50 -12.32 2.02
CA THR A 31 -28.15 -12.77 2.33
C THR A 31 -27.85 -12.38 3.77
N PRO A 32 -27.53 -13.33 4.68
CA PRO A 32 -26.96 -12.98 5.96
C PRO A 32 -25.63 -12.28 5.67
N SER A 33 -25.55 -11.00 5.99
CA SER A 33 -24.29 -10.27 6.00
C SER A 33 -23.47 -10.84 7.15
N ALA A 34 -22.73 -11.92 6.87
CA ALA A 34 -21.70 -12.38 7.78
C ALA A 34 -20.62 -11.30 7.76
N SER A 35 -20.70 -10.39 8.73
CA SER A 35 -19.64 -9.46 9.07
C SER A 35 -18.44 -10.29 9.52
N PHE A 36 -17.67 -10.80 8.56
CA PHE A 36 -16.32 -11.26 8.84
C PHE A 36 -15.53 -10.01 9.17
N SER A 37 -15.57 -9.59 10.44
CA SER A 37 -14.52 -8.78 11.05
C SER A 37 -13.26 -9.64 11.12
N SER A 38 -12.71 -10.00 9.96
CA SER A 38 -11.35 -10.49 9.87
C SER A 38 -10.47 -9.27 10.12
N SER A 39 -10.22 -8.98 11.39
CA SER A 39 -9.12 -8.12 11.79
C SER A 39 -7.85 -8.80 11.27
N LEU A 40 -7.45 -8.46 10.04
CA LEU A 40 -6.21 -8.95 9.46
C LEU A 40 -5.10 -8.56 10.45
N PRO A 41 -4.28 -9.51 10.91
CA PRO A 41 -3.29 -9.22 11.92
C PRO A 41 -2.32 -8.17 11.39
N SER A 42 -2.28 -7.00 12.04
CA SER A 42 -1.33 -5.94 11.71
C SER A 42 0.08 -6.46 11.98
N ARG A 43 0.94 -6.44 10.97
CA ARG A 43 2.34 -6.83 11.17
C ARG A 43 3.05 -5.64 11.79
N LYS A 44 3.58 -5.87 12.99
CA LYS A 44 4.36 -4.88 13.73
C LYS A 44 5.82 -5.00 13.30
N LEU A 45 6.38 -3.88 12.84
CA LEU A 45 7.77 -3.80 12.41
C LEU A 45 8.56 -2.89 13.35
N ILE A 46 9.81 -3.26 13.63
CA ILE A 46 10.76 -2.44 14.38
C ILE A 46 11.91 -2.08 13.44
N LEU A 47 12.31 -0.83 13.44
CA LEU A 47 13.47 -0.34 12.70
C LEU A 47 14.60 -0.03 13.68
N TYR A 48 15.70 -0.75 13.57
CA TYR A 48 16.93 -0.43 14.28
C TYR A 48 17.72 0.63 13.51
N SER A 49 18.05 1.74 14.18
CA SER A 49 18.74 2.89 13.61
C SER A 49 19.88 3.38 14.51
N LYS A 50 20.64 4.36 14.04
CA LYS A 50 21.69 5.07 14.79
C LYS A 50 21.62 6.57 14.45
N PRO A 51 21.86 7.50 15.39
CA PRO A 51 21.96 8.93 15.08
C PRO A 51 23.00 9.20 13.99
N GLY A 52 22.67 10.11 13.07
CA GLY A 52 23.53 10.45 11.93
C GLY A 52 23.47 9.45 10.76
N CYS A 53 22.58 8.46 10.79
CA CYS A 53 22.38 7.51 9.70
C CYS A 53 21.39 8.04 8.64
N CYS A 54 21.90 8.63 7.56
CA CYS A 54 21.04 9.15 6.48
C CYS A 54 20.20 8.06 5.77
N LEU A 55 20.72 6.82 5.72
CA LEU A 55 20.00 5.68 5.12
C LEU A 55 18.76 5.28 5.94
N CYS A 56 18.81 5.49 7.26
CA CYS A 56 17.75 5.14 8.18
C CYS A 56 16.53 6.07 8.00
N ASP A 57 16.78 7.37 7.83
CA ASP A 57 15.73 8.36 7.59
C ASP A 57 14.99 8.09 6.28
N GLY A 58 15.74 7.86 5.19
CA GLY A 58 15.15 7.54 3.89
C GLY A 58 14.35 6.24 3.90
N LEU A 59 14.81 5.21 4.62
CA LEU A 59 14.06 3.96 4.76
C LEU A 59 12.77 4.17 5.57
N LYS A 60 12.84 4.94 6.67
CA LYS A 60 11.68 5.25 7.50
C LYS A 60 10.57 5.94 6.71
N GLU A 61 10.92 6.92 5.88
CA GLU A 61 9.95 7.60 5.00
C GLU A 61 9.30 6.63 4.00
N LYS A 62 10.09 5.76 3.38
CA LYS A 62 9.58 4.77 2.43
C LYS A 62 8.65 3.75 3.08
N LEU A 63 8.99 3.30 4.29
CA LEU A 63 8.12 2.41 5.07
C LEU A 63 6.79 3.10 5.39
N HIS A 64 6.84 4.34 5.85
CA HIS A 64 5.64 5.13 6.13
C HIS A 64 4.75 5.26 4.88
N ALA A 65 5.33 5.60 3.73
CA ALA A 65 4.59 5.64 2.47
C ALA A 65 4.01 4.27 2.06
N ALA A 66 4.76 3.18 2.26
CA ALA A 66 4.30 1.83 1.95
C ALA A 66 3.11 1.40 2.81
N PHE A 67 3.10 1.75 4.10
CA PHE A 67 1.98 1.46 5.00
C PHE A 67 0.70 2.21 4.61
N LEU A 68 0.82 3.44 4.11
CA LEU A 68 -0.32 4.18 3.59
C LEU A 68 -0.96 3.49 2.36
N LEU A 69 -0.19 2.72 1.60
CA LEU A 69 -0.64 2.07 0.36
C LEU A 69 -1.04 0.60 0.54
N SER A 70 -0.41 -0.14 1.47
CA SER A 70 -0.40 -1.62 1.45
C SER A 70 -1.21 -2.30 2.54
N GLY A 71 -1.91 -1.56 3.41
CA GLY A 71 -2.84 -2.12 4.39
C GLY A 71 -2.36 -2.00 5.85
N PRO A 72 -2.86 -2.83 6.78
CA PRO A 72 -2.83 -2.58 8.24
C PRO A 72 -1.44 -2.72 8.89
N ASP A 73 -0.38 -2.89 8.09
CA ASP A 73 0.97 -2.97 8.60
C ASP A 73 1.42 -1.58 9.07
N SER A 74 2.10 -1.52 10.21
CA SER A 74 2.51 -0.25 10.80
C SER A 74 3.90 -0.35 11.42
N LEU A 75 4.64 0.75 11.33
CA LEU A 75 5.90 0.91 12.06
C LEU A 75 5.57 0.95 13.55
N HIS A 76 5.99 -0.07 14.27
CA HIS A 76 5.74 -0.16 15.71
C HIS A 76 6.69 0.73 16.50
N ASP A 77 7.99 0.65 16.20
CA ASP A 77 9.01 1.39 16.95
C ASP A 77 10.30 1.58 16.15
N VAL A 78 11.05 2.64 16.49
CA VAL A 78 12.40 2.90 15.96
C VAL A 78 13.38 2.88 17.13
N ARG A 79 14.28 1.90 17.15
CA ARG A 79 15.23 1.68 18.25
C ARG A 79 16.62 2.12 17.86
N ASP A 80 17.19 3.02 18.66
CA ASP A 80 18.58 3.42 18.51
C ASP A 80 19.50 2.33 19.09
N ILE A 81 20.33 1.74 18.23
CA ILE A 81 21.27 0.69 18.62
C ILE A 81 22.34 1.17 19.62
N THR A 82 22.64 2.47 19.69
CA THR A 82 23.67 3.01 20.58
C THR A 82 23.23 2.99 22.05
N THR A 83 21.92 2.80 22.29
CA THR A 83 21.36 2.71 23.64
C THR A 83 21.57 1.34 24.29
N ASN A 84 21.88 0.31 23.50
CA ASN A 84 22.12 -1.04 23.98
C ASN A 84 23.37 -1.64 23.31
N PRO A 85 24.43 -1.96 24.08
CA PRO A 85 25.68 -2.47 23.52
C PRO A 85 25.53 -3.81 22.81
N GLU A 86 24.49 -4.60 23.10
CA GLU A 86 24.20 -5.82 22.35
C GLU A 86 23.67 -5.51 20.95
N TRP A 87 22.78 -4.53 20.82
CA TRP A 87 22.26 -4.09 19.52
C TRP A 87 23.34 -3.38 18.70
N GLU A 88 24.16 -2.54 19.34
CA GLU A 88 25.29 -1.91 18.65
C GLU A 88 26.27 -2.96 18.12
N ARG A 89 26.67 -3.93 18.94
CA ARG A 89 27.56 -5.01 18.50
C ARG A 89 26.96 -5.82 17.35
N ALA A 90 25.66 -6.11 17.39
CA ALA A 90 24.99 -6.90 16.38
C ALA A 90 24.78 -6.15 15.06
N TYR A 91 24.43 -4.85 15.10
CA TYR A 91 23.90 -4.14 13.94
C TYR A 91 24.69 -2.91 13.48
N GLN A 92 25.72 -2.47 14.20
CA GLN A 92 26.45 -1.22 13.89
C GLN A 92 26.96 -1.10 12.45
N TYR A 93 27.19 -2.22 11.75
CA TYR A 93 27.68 -2.24 10.38
C TYR A 93 26.61 -2.59 9.33
N GLU A 94 25.41 -3.01 9.77
CA GLU A 94 24.32 -3.48 8.89
C GLU A 94 23.09 -2.56 8.93
N ILE A 95 23.10 -1.52 9.76
CA ILE A 95 22.00 -0.56 9.87
C ILE A 95 21.74 0.15 8.54
N PRO A 96 20.46 0.31 8.15
CA PRO A 96 19.24 0.00 8.90
C PRO A 96 18.79 -1.47 8.89
N VAL A 97 18.33 -1.98 10.05
CA VAL A 97 17.79 -3.35 10.19
C VAL A 97 16.30 -3.32 10.54
N LEU A 98 15.50 -4.06 9.78
CA LEU A 98 14.07 -4.25 10.03
C LEU A 98 13.82 -5.59 10.72
N ALA A 99 13.06 -5.58 11.81
CA ALA A 99 12.60 -6.79 12.50
C ALA A 99 11.07 -6.86 12.48
N LYS A 100 10.55 -8.08 12.26
CA LYS A 100 9.12 -8.36 12.38
C LYS A 100 8.82 -8.91 13.76
N VAL A 101 7.88 -8.27 14.46
CA VAL A 101 7.37 -8.76 15.73
C VAL A 101 6.26 -9.76 15.46
N ARG A 102 6.40 -10.97 16.01
CA ARG A 102 5.35 -11.98 15.97
C ARG A 102 4.27 -11.69 17.01
N SER A 103 3.16 -12.41 16.95
CA SER A 103 2.07 -12.27 17.93
C SER A 103 2.49 -12.67 19.35
N ASP A 104 3.52 -13.51 19.50
CA ASP A 104 4.12 -13.93 20.77
C ASP A 104 5.18 -12.94 21.32
N GLY A 105 5.43 -11.82 20.62
CA GLY A 105 6.40 -10.81 21.03
C GLY A 105 7.86 -11.11 20.65
N SER A 106 8.14 -12.28 20.07
CA SER A 106 9.45 -12.56 19.50
C SER A 106 9.72 -11.74 18.23
N GLU A 107 10.98 -11.38 18.04
CA GLU A 107 11.44 -10.56 16.92
C GLU A 107 12.17 -11.44 15.92
N ILE A 108 11.76 -11.38 14.66
CA ILE A 108 12.47 -12.03 13.55
C ILE A 108 13.16 -10.96 12.72
N TYR A 109 14.49 -11.03 12.70
CA TYR A 109 15.31 -10.12 11.92
C TYR A 109 15.10 -10.36 10.42
N GLY A 110 14.80 -9.29 9.71
CA GLY A 110 14.48 -9.25 8.29
C GLY A 110 15.66 -9.51 7.36
N ALA A 111 16.77 -10.07 7.85
CA ALA A 111 17.82 -10.64 7.00
C ALA A 111 17.29 -11.80 6.12
N LEU A 112 16.18 -12.43 6.52
CA LEU A 112 15.47 -13.46 5.73
C LEU A 112 14.70 -12.92 4.51
N LEU A 113 14.71 -11.61 4.23
CA LEU A 113 14.09 -11.04 3.01
C LEU A 113 15.06 -10.89 1.83
N CYS A 114 16.36 -11.16 2.01
CA CYS A 114 17.26 -11.47 0.88
C CYS A 114 17.35 -12.99 0.70
N ALA A 115 16.24 -13.64 0.34
CA ALA A 115 16.38 -14.86 -0.43
C ALA A 115 16.98 -14.48 -1.78
N PRO A 116 18.09 -15.10 -2.23
CA PRO A 116 18.56 -14.90 -3.60
C PRO A 116 17.46 -15.36 -4.57
N ILE A 117 17.37 -14.62 -5.67
CA ILE A 117 16.45 -14.77 -6.81
C ILE A 117 16.44 -16.21 -7.32
#